data_AF-A0A5B2VCH4-F1
#
_entry.id   AF-A0A5B2VCH4-F1
#
_cell.length_a   1.000
_cell.length_b   1.000
_cell.length_c   1.000
_cell.angle_alpha   90.00
_cell.angle_beta   90.00
_cell.angle_gamma   90.00
#
_symmetry.space_group_name_H-M   'P 1'
#
loop_
_entity.id
_entity.type
_entity.pdbx_description
1 polymer ?
#
loop_
_entity_poly.entity_id
_entity_poly.type
_entity_poly.pdbx_seq_one_letter_code
_entity_poly.pdbx_strand_id
1 'polypeptide(L)'
;MIASGKKKKTLLTFYSPTEKFAFLLHFTIYRLCHHEKVKHKLTLQQEKEFKKATNCYMCDIEFTEDIEKIREHNHYTSKYRGVACQSCNTKEC
;
A
#
# COMPACT_ATOMS: atom_id res chain seq x y z
N MET A 1 -29.41 7.93 -19.45
CA MET A 1 -28.46 7.82 -20.58
C MET A 1 -27.52 9.03 -20.54
N ILE A 2 -26.20 8.77 -20.49
CA ILE A 2 -25.04 9.49 -21.10
C ILE A 2 -25.26 10.96 -21.49
N ALA A 3 -24.42 11.96 -21.22
CA ALA A 3 -23.14 12.14 -20.53
C ALA A 3 -22.96 13.65 -20.29
N SER A 4 -22.06 14.04 -19.39
CA SER A 4 -21.41 15.36 -19.47
C SER A 4 -19.97 15.25 -19.00
N GLY A 5 -19.09 15.20 -20.00
CA GLY A 5 -17.66 15.31 -19.79
C GLY A 5 -17.27 16.71 -19.35
N LYS A 6 -16.41 16.79 -18.34
CA LYS A 6 -15.50 17.91 -18.15
C LYS A 6 -14.08 17.35 -18.00
N LYS A 7 -13.44 17.28 -19.17
CA LYS A 7 -12.00 17.33 -19.46
C LYS A 7 -11.09 17.16 -18.22
N LYS A 8 -10.54 15.96 -18.05
CA LYS A 8 -9.21 15.79 -17.44
C LYS A 8 -8.19 16.47 -18.36
N LYS A 9 -8.16 17.81 -18.38
CA LYS A 9 -7.05 18.55 -18.98
C LYS A 9 -5.85 18.23 -18.10
N THR A 10 -4.92 17.51 -18.74
CA THR A 10 -3.72 16.90 -18.21
C THR A 10 -2.97 17.88 -17.30
N LEU A 11 -2.85 17.54 -16.02
CA LEU A 11 -2.21 18.37 -14.97
C LEU A 11 -0.76 18.78 -15.33
N LEU A 12 -0.15 18.17 -16.33
CA LEU A 12 1.25 18.33 -16.73
C LEU A 12 1.53 19.52 -17.69
N THR A 13 0.52 20.23 -18.21
CA THR A 13 0.75 21.24 -19.27
C THR A 13 1.43 22.52 -18.78
N PHE A 14 1.47 22.78 -17.48
CA PHE A 14 1.99 24.01 -16.89
C PHE A 14 3.38 23.89 -16.25
N TYR A 15 3.94 22.67 -16.21
CA TYR A 15 5.22 22.39 -15.57
C TYR A 15 6.39 22.49 -16.56
N SER A 16 7.49 23.05 -16.09
CA SER A 16 8.78 23.06 -16.77
C SER A 16 9.28 21.62 -17.05
N PRO A 17 10.23 21.43 -17.99
CA PRO A 17 10.77 20.11 -18.29
C PRO A 17 11.34 19.38 -17.07
N THR A 18 11.96 20.10 -16.14
CA THR A 18 12.54 19.57 -14.89
C THR A 18 11.45 19.14 -13.90
N GLU A 19 10.39 19.92 -13.75
CA GLU A 19 9.26 19.58 -12.88
C GLU A 19 8.49 18.36 -13.40
N LYS A 20 8.34 18.22 -14.72
CA LYS A 20 7.77 17.00 -15.32
C LYS A 20 8.63 15.77 -15.03
N PHE A 21 9.95 15.91 -15.14
CA PHE A 21 10.88 14.83 -14.82
C PHE A 21 10.80 14.44 -13.34
N ALA A 22 10.79 15.42 -12.44
CA ALA A 22 10.63 15.20 -11.00
C ALA A 22 9.30 14.51 -10.67
N PHE A 23 8.20 14.92 -11.30
CA PHE A 23 6.89 14.29 -11.12
C PHE A 23 6.87 12.85 -11.64
N LEU A 24 7.42 12.60 -12.83
CA LEU A 24 7.52 11.25 -13.39
C LEU A 24 8.40 10.35 -12.52
N LEU A 25 9.54 10.87 -12.03
CA LEU A 25 10.44 10.16 -11.14
C LEU A 25 9.79 9.86 -9.79
N HIS A 26 9.11 10.84 -9.20
CA HIS A 26 8.32 10.63 -7.99
C HIS A 26 7.27 9.54 -8.20
N PHE A 27 6.54 9.59 -9.32
CA PHE A 27 5.49 8.62 -9.62
C PHE A 27 6.05 7.21 -9.90
N THR A 28 7.19 7.08 -10.59
CA THR A 28 7.84 5.78 -10.80
C THR A 28 8.39 5.21 -9.50
N ILE A 29 9.06 6.02 -8.68
CA ILE A 29 9.51 5.61 -7.35
C ILE A 29 8.32 5.21 -6.48
N TYR A 30 7.27 6.05 -6.43
CA TYR A 30 6.03 5.75 -5.72
C TYR A 30 5.43 4.43 -6.20
N ARG A 31 5.38 4.14 -7.51
CA ARG A 31 4.87 2.86 -8.01
C ARG A 31 5.76 1.66 -7.70
N LEU A 32 7.07 1.85 -7.65
CA LEU A 32 8.01 0.80 -7.25
C LEU A 32 7.90 0.49 -5.75
N CYS A 33 7.75 1.52 -4.92
CA CYS A 33 7.62 1.41 -3.46
C CYS A 33 6.20 1.00 -3.04
N HIS A 34 5.17 1.45 -3.76
CA HIS A 34 3.75 1.12 -3.56
C HIS A 34 3.27 0.14 -4.63
N HIS A 35 4.00 -0.95 -4.81
CA HIS A 35 3.64 -2.03 -5.73
C HIS A 35 2.18 -2.45 -5.50
N GLU A 36 1.46 -2.64 -6.60
CA GLU A 36 0.03 -2.96 -6.66
C GLU A 36 -0.32 -4.10 -5.70
N LYS A 37 -1.53 -4.06 -5.09
CA LYS A 37 -2.03 -4.97 -4.06
C LYS A 37 -2.06 -6.42 -4.55
N VAL A 38 -0.91 -7.09 -4.64
CA VAL A 38 -0.84 -8.51 -4.92
C VAL A 38 -1.42 -9.22 -3.72
N LYS A 39 -2.48 -10.00 -3.94
CA LYS A 39 -3.09 -10.80 -2.89
C LYS A 39 -2.09 -11.89 -2.49
N HIS A 40 -1.37 -11.67 -1.39
CA HIS A 40 -0.39 -12.63 -0.87
C HIS A 40 -1.04 -13.97 -0.58
N LYS A 41 -0.48 -15.03 -1.15
CA LYS A 41 -0.88 -16.41 -0.87
C LYS A 41 -0.13 -16.87 0.38
N LEU A 42 -0.80 -16.76 1.53
CA LEU A 42 -0.27 -17.24 2.81
C LEU A 42 -0.22 -18.77 2.81
N THR A 43 0.75 -19.33 3.54
CA THR A 43 0.71 -20.74 3.93
C THR A 43 -0.43 -20.98 4.92
N LEU A 44 -0.82 -22.24 5.13
CA LEU A 44 -1.86 -22.58 6.11
C LEU A 44 -1.48 -22.11 7.52
N GLN A 45 -0.20 -22.13 7.87
CA GLN A 45 0.28 -21.70 9.18
C GLN A 45 0.20 -20.17 9.33
N GLN A 46 0.65 -19.43 8.32
CA GLN A 46 0.55 -17.97 8.30
C GLN A 46 -0.90 -17.50 8.31
N GLU A 47 -1.81 -18.21 7.62
CA GLU A 47 -3.23 -17.87 7.64
C GLU A 47 -3.85 -18.11 9.04
N LYS A 48 -3.38 -19.14 9.77
CA LYS A 48 -3.78 -19.35 11.18
C LYS A 48 -3.25 -18.24 12.08
N GLU A 49 -1.99 -17.86 11.93
CA GLU A 49 -1.38 -16.73 12.65
C GLU A 49 -2.13 -15.43 12.37
N PHE A 50 -2.40 -15.16 11.09
CA PHE A 50 -3.20 -14.03 10.66
C PHE A 50 -4.54 -14.06 11.36
N LYS A 51 -5.32 -15.15 11.30
CA LYS A 51 -6.64 -15.20 11.94
C LYS A 51 -6.60 -15.01 13.46
N LYS A 52 -5.62 -15.60 14.15
CA LYS A 52 -5.52 -15.58 15.61
C LYS A 52 -4.94 -14.29 16.20
N ALA A 53 -4.20 -13.49 15.42
CA ALA A 53 -3.58 -12.28 15.95
C ALA A 53 -4.61 -11.28 16.46
N THR A 54 -4.45 -10.85 17.71
CA THR A 54 -5.25 -9.81 18.35
C THR A 54 -4.55 -8.46 18.34
N ASN A 55 -3.23 -8.43 18.12
CA ASN A 55 -2.41 -7.23 18.20
C ASN A 55 -1.48 -7.10 16.99
N CYS A 56 -1.12 -5.87 16.65
CA CYS A 56 -0.12 -5.55 15.65
C CYS A 56 1.25 -6.08 16.05
N TYR A 57 1.93 -6.86 15.21
CA TYR A 57 3.23 -7.44 15.56
C TYR A 57 4.35 -6.39 15.76
N MET A 58 4.17 -5.16 15.26
CA MET A 58 5.19 -4.09 15.35
C MET A 58 4.98 -3.14 16.51
N CYS A 59 3.73 -2.75 16.79
CA CYS A 59 3.43 -1.73 17.80
C CYS A 59 2.48 -2.23 18.89
N ASP A 60 2.11 -3.50 18.85
CA ASP A 60 1.28 -4.20 19.82
C ASP A 60 -0.13 -3.61 20.05
N ILE A 61 -0.57 -2.70 19.18
CA ILE A 61 -1.92 -2.14 19.25
C ILE A 61 -2.95 -3.25 18.99
N GLU A 62 -3.99 -3.31 19.81
CA GLU A 62 -5.09 -4.24 19.65
C GLU A 62 -5.89 -3.93 18.38
N PHE A 63 -6.28 -4.97 17.64
CA PHE A 63 -7.15 -4.82 16.49
C PHE A 63 -8.60 -4.68 16.96
N THR A 64 -9.24 -3.59 16.53
CA THR A 64 -10.65 -3.30 16.76
C THR A 64 -11.36 -3.09 15.42
N GLU A 65 -12.66 -2.80 15.44
CA GLU A 65 -13.42 -2.47 14.22
C GLU A 65 -12.83 -1.27 13.46
N ASP A 66 -12.18 -0.35 14.16
CA ASP A 66 -11.54 0.85 13.60
C ASP A 66 -10.09 0.63 13.16
N ILE A 67 -9.46 -0.48 13.56
CA ILE A 67 -8.05 -0.76 13.28
C ILE A 67 -7.96 -1.94 12.31
N GLU A 68 -7.79 -1.63 11.03
CA GLU A 68 -7.67 -2.65 9.99
C GLU A 68 -6.46 -3.56 10.24
N LYS A 69 -6.74 -4.86 10.11
CA LYS A 69 -5.79 -5.94 10.25
C LYS A 69 -5.20 -6.30 8.89
N ILE A 70 -3.92 -5.99 8.67
CA ILE A 70 -3.27 -6.09 7.36
C ILE A 70 -2.22 -7.21 7.33
N ARG A 71 -2.12 -7.88 6.18
CA ARG A 71 -1.10 -8.90 5.87
C ARG A 71 0.20 -8.19 5.50
N GLU A 72 1.01 -7.90 6.50
CA GLU A 72 2.27 -7.19 6.32
C GLU A 72 3.30 -8.09 5.62
N HIS A 73 4.04 -7.51 4.67
CA HIS A 73 4.98 -8.25 3.84
C HIS A 73 6.16 -7.38 3.42
N ASN A 74 7.31 -8.01 3.22
CA ASN A 74 8.48 -7.31 2.72
C ASN A 74 8.29 -6.93 1.24
N HIS A 75 8.45 -5.65 0.88
CA HIS A 75 8.19 -5.17 -0.49
C HIS A 75 9.21 -5.65 -1.53
N TYR A 76 10.43 -6.02 -1.13
CA TYR A 76 11.46 -6.55 -2.04
C TYR A 76 11.28 -8.04 -2.36
N THR A 77 10.89 -8.83 -1.36
CA THR A 77 10.80 -10.30 -1.45
C THR A 77 9.36 -10.81 -1.51
N SER A 78 8.37 -9.95 -1.28
CA SER A 78 6.95 -10.29 -1.12
C SER A 78 6.66 -11.29 0.00
N LYS A 79 7.60 -11.56 0.92
CA LYS A 79 7.40 -12.51 2.01
C LYS A 79 6.57 -11.90 3.12
N TYR A 80 5.55 -12.65 3.58
CA TYR A 80 4.76 -12.32 4.75
C TYR A 80 5.64 -12.21 6.00
N ARG A 81 5.40 -11.16 6.81
CA ARG A 81 6.13 -10.87 8.05
C ARG A 81 5.28 -11.06 9.28
N GLY A 82 4.01 -10.68 9.19
CA GLY A 82 3.11 -10.66 10.34
C GLY A 82 1.83 -9.89 10.07
N VAL A 83 1.11 -9.63 11.15
CA VAL A 83 -0.16 -8.92 11.12
C VAL A 83 0.06 -7.50 11.62
N ALA A 84 -0.03 -6.51 10.74
CA ALA A 84 0.19 -5.11 11.11
C ALA A 84 -1.11 -4.31 11.11
N CYS A 85 -1.14 -3.24 11.90
CA CYS A 85 -2.12 -2.16 11.71
C CYS A 85 -1.74 -1.32 10.47
N GLN A 86 -2.71 -0.58 9.93
CA GLN A 86 -2.49 0.27 8.75
C GLN A 86 -1.33 1.26 8.90
N SER A 87 -1.19 1.89 10.08
CA SER A 87 -0.09 2.82 10.35
C SER A 87 1.28 2.15 10.31
N CYS A 88 1.40 0.89 10.71
CA CYS A 88 2.67 0.17 10.66
C CYS A 88 2.94 -0.41 9.27
N ASN A 89 1.89 -0.82 8.54
CA ASN A 89 2.02 -1.30 7.17
C ASN A 89 2.57 -0.24 6.20
N THR A 90 2.36 1.05 6.47
CA THR A 90 2.88 2.14 5.61
C THR A 90 4.32 2.56 5.91
N LYS A 91 4.98 1.97 6.92
CA LYS A 91 6.33 2.40 7.35
C LYS A 91 7.46 1.82 6.52
N GLU A 92 7.16 0.92 5.61
CA GLU A 92 8.15 0.31 4.72
C GLU A 92 7.99 0.84 3.31
N CYS A 93 8.78 1.86 2.98
CA CYS A 93 9.12 2.34 1.64
C CYS A 93 10.56 2.86 1.67
#